data_AF-A0A3M0ZPB7-F1
#
_entry.id   AF-A0A3M0ZPB7-F1
#
_cell.length_a   1.000
_cell.length_b   1.000
_cell.length_c   1.000
_cell.angle_alpha   90.00
_cell.angle_beta   90.00
_cell.angle_gamma   90.00
#
_symmetry.space_group_name_H-M   'P 1'
#
loop_
_entity.id
_entity.type
_entity.pdbx_description
1 polymer ?
#
loop_
_entity_poly.entity_id
_entity_poly.type
_entity_poly.pdbx_seq_one_letter_code
_entity_poly.pdbx_strand_id
1 'polypeptide(L)'
;MSKRSLTLFAFAFFCLGLAGFSGSRNGSAIKKMVEAFKKDPRGPYQGIRWFCPDGTILPPKQRCPRPGGIQHALLKEAVKKLGQEHGIYLGQILAGTRFEDFLAAAHQSSRMKQYQMEKYLQAADDGWIVRRARYYRGAVQIEDEEAWGERFLT
;
A
#
# COMPACT_ATOMS: atom_id res chain seq x y z
N MET A 1 -3.03 65.41 -13.83
CA MET A 1 -3.23 64.25 -14.73
C MET A 1 -1.99 63.35 -14.69
N SER A 2 -1.97 62.36 -13.79
CA SER A 2 -0.90 61.37 -13.70
C SER A 2 -1.48 60.00 -14.06
N LYS A 3 -1.11 59.50 -15.25
CA LYS A 3 -1.47 58.16 -15.74
C LYS A 3 -0.23 57.51 -16.34
N ARG A 4 0.77 57.17 -15.52
CA ARG A 4 1.88 56.29 -15.93
C ARG A 4 2.46 55.60 -14.70
N SER A 5 1.99 54.38 -14.42
CA SER A 5 2.72 53.30 -13.72
C SER A 5 1.71 52.28 -13.18
N LEU A 6 1.15 51.44 -14.03
CA LEU A 6 0.46 50.24 -13.55
C LEU A 6 0.48 49.06 -14.55
N THR A 7 1.47 49.03 -15.45
CA THR A 7 1.51 48.05 -16.54
C THR A 7 2.86 47.33 -16.66
N LEU A 8 3.58 47.14 -15.55
CA LEU A 8 4.80 46.32 -15.53
C LEU A 8 4.82 45.20 -14.49
N PHE A 9 3.83 45.12 -13.59
CA PHE A 9 3.81 44.07 -12.56
C PHE A 9 2.95 42.85 -12.91
N ALA A 10 2.23 42.85 -14.02
CA ALA A 10 1.34 41.74 -14.40
C ALA A 10 2.03 40.65 -15.25
N PHE A 11 3.25 40.88 -15.78
CA PHE A 11 3.91 39.91 -16.67
C PHE A 11 4.97 39.04 -15.98
N ALA A 12 5.45 39.43 -14.79
CA ALA A 12 6.44 38.66 -14.03
C ALA A 12 5.84 37.47 -13.25
N PHE A 13 4.51 37.44 -13.07
CA PHE A 13 3.85 36.38 -12.29
C PHE A 13 3.45 35.15 -13.13
N PHE A 14 3.54 35.22 -14.46
CA PHE A 14 3.13 34.11 -15.34
C PHE A 14 4.27 33.13 -15.66
N CYS A 15 5.53 33.48 -15.39
CA CYS A 15 6.68 32.62 -15.72
C CYS A 15 7.16 31.69 -14.59
N LEU A 16 6.58 31.76 -13.38
CA LEU A 16 6.97 30.90 -12.25
C LEU A 16 6.12 29.62 -12.10
N GLY A 17 5.17 29.36 -13.00
CA GLY A 17 4.22 28.24 -12.89
C GLY A 17 4.65 26.91 -13.53
N LEU A 18 5.79 26.85 -14.22
CA LEU A 18 6.29 25.64 -14.88
C LEU A 18 7.52 25.08 -14.18
N ALA A 19 7.48 24.96 -12.86
CA ALA A 19 8.36 24.04 -12.17
C ALA A 19 7.94 22.62 -12.58
N GLY A 20 8.69 22.05 -13.52
CA GLY A 20 8.40 20.78 -14.15
C GLY A 20 8.06 19.68 -13.14
N PHE A 21 7.04 18.89 -13.48
CA PHE A 21 6.91 17.53 -12.98
C PHE A 21 8.16 16.75 -13.41
N SER A 22 9.21 16.81 -12.61
CA SER A 22 10.27 15.80 -12.64
C SER A 22 9.61 14.51 -12.19
N GLY A 23 9.12 13.71 -13.15
CA GLY A 23 8.71 12.34 -12.88
C GLY A 23 9.86 11.66 -12.16
N SER A 24 9.65 11.32 -10.88
CA SER A 24 10.73 10.74 -10.08
C SER A 24 11.24 9.49 -10.80
N ARG A 25 12.56 9.26 -10.83
CA ARG A 25 13.14 8.03 -11.41
C ARG A 25 12.47 6.76 -10.84
N ASN A 26 11.92 6.86 -9.63
CA ASN A 26 11.19 5.80 -8.95
C ASN A 26 9.78 5.58 -9.52
N GLY A 27 9.10 6.61 -10.05
CA GLY A 27 7.75 6.49 -10.59
C GLY A 27 7.64 5.51 -11.76
N SER A 28 8.63 5.52 -12.67
CA SER A 28 8.70 4.55 -13.78
C SER A 28 8.95 3.12 -13.28
N ALA A 29 9.82 2.95 -12.28
CA ALA A 29 10.11 1.65 -11.68
C ALA A 29 8.89 1.08 -10.92
N ILE A 30 8.21 1.91 -10.12
CA ILE A 30 7.00 1.53 -9.38
C ILE A 30 5.89 1.16 -10.37
N LYS A 31 5.70 1.93 -11.44
CA LYS A 31 4.72 1.60 -12.49
C LYS A 31 5.00 0.22 -13.10
N LYS A 32 6.25 -0.07 -13.47
CA LYS A 32 6.64 -1.40 -13.98
C LYS A 32 6.38 -2.50 -12.96
N MET A 33 6.66 -2.25 -11.69
CA MET A 33 6.40 -3.19 -10.59
C MET A 33 4.90 -3.49 -10.44
N VAL A 34 4.05 -2.47 -10.43
CA VAL A 34 2.58 -2.62 -10.36
C VAL A 34 2.08 -3.44 -11.56
N GLU A 35 2.52 -3.11 -12.78
CA GLU A 35 2.12 -3.84 -13.99
C GLU A 35 2.59 -5.30 -14.00
N ALA A 36 3.73 -5.61 -13.36
CA ALA A 36 4.17 -6.98 -13.16
C ALA A 36 3.26 -7.73 -12.17
N PHE A 37 2.91 -7.12 -11.03
CA PHE A 37 2.04 -7.75 -10.03
C PHE A 37 0.61 -7.97 -10.53
N LYS A 38 0.07 -7.08 -11.38
CA LYS A 38 -1.22 -7.34 -12.04
C LYS A 38 -1.26 -8.66 -12.82
N LYS A 39 -0.11 -9.13 -13.32
CA LYS A 39 0.03 -10.35 -14.13
C LYS A 39 0.50 -11.57 -13.32
N ASP A 40 1.14 -11.36 -12.18
CA ASP A 40 1.64 -12.43 -11.31
C ASP A 40 0.47 -13.17 -10.63
N PRO A 41 0.37 -14.51 -10.70
CA PRO A 41 -0.68 -15.28 -10.02
C PRO A 41 -0.74 -15.06 -8.50
N ARG A 42 0.33 -14.54 -7.89
CA ARG A 42 0.39 -14.14 -6.47
C ARG A 42 0.42 -12.62 -6.27
N GLY A 43 0.42 -11.82 -7.33
CA GLY A 43 0.41 -10.36 -7.24
C GLY A 43 1.51 -9.80 -6.34
N PRO A 44 1.21 -8.98 -5.32
CA PRO A 44 2.20 -8.46 -4.38
C PRO A 44 2.69 -9.49 -3.35
N TYR A 45 2.14 -10.71 -3.36
CA TYR A 45 2.40 -11.74 -2.36
C TYR A 45 3.51 -12.72 -2.79
N GLN A 46 4.29 -13.17 -1.80
CA GLN A 46 5.37 -14.14 -1.97
C GLN A 46 4.88 -15.57 -1.72
N GLY A 47 4.17 -15.78 -0.61
CA GLY A 47 3.63 -17.08 -0.22
C GLY A 47 2.91 -17.02 1.12
N ILE A 48 2.03 -17.98 1.38
CA ILE A 48 1.31 -18.10 2.65
C ILE A 48 2.26 -18.54 3.75
N ARG A 49 2.14 -17.91 4.92
CA ARG A 49 2.94 -18.21 6.12
C ARG A 49 2.06 -18.18 7.36
N TRP A 50 2.50 -18.88 8.39
CA TRP A 50 2.03 -18.67 9.76
C TRP A 50 2.85 -17.57 10.41
N PHE A 51 2.18 -16.61 11.03
CA PHE A 51 2.77 -15.56 11.86
C PHE A 51 2.42 -15.87 13.30
N CYS A 52 3.41 -16.33 14.06
CA CYS A 52 3.21 -16.87 15.38
C CYS A 52 3.32 -15.81 16.48
N PRO A 53 2.69 -16.01 17.66
CA PRO A 53 2.73 -15.05 18.76
C PRO A 53 4.13 -14.79 19.35
N ASP A 54 5.09 -15.68 19.09
CA ASP A 54 6.49 -15.51 19.46
C ASP A 54 7.32 -14.75 18.40
N GLY A 55 6.67 -14.25 17.35
CA GLY A 55 7.30 -13.53 16.25
C GLY A 55 7.91 -14.44 15.18
N THR A 56 7.86 -15.76 15.35
CA THR A 56 8.36 -16.68 14.32
C THR A 56 7.44 -16.71 13.10
N ILE A 57 8.04 -16.87 11.91
CA ILE A 57 7.31 -17.00 10.64
C ILE A 57 7.55 -18.38 10.08
N LEU A 58 6.51 -19.21 10.07
CA LEU A 58 6.61 -20.61 9.68
C LEU A 58 5.97 -20.89 8.30
N PRO A 59 6.42 -21.92 7.57
CA PRO A 59 5.72 -22.42 6.39
C PRO A 59 4.27 -22.83 6.68
N PRO A 60 3.37 -22.82 5.68
CA PRO A 60 1.93 -23.01 5.89
C PRO A 60 1.55 -24.42 6.37
N LYS A 61 2.42 -25.41 6.16
CA LYS A 61 2.23 -26.81 6.60
C LYS A 61 2.68 -27.06 8.04
N GLN A 62 3.27 -26.08 8.71
CA GLN A 62 3.68 -26.17 10.11
C GLN A 62 2.62 -25.56 11.02
N ARG A 63 2.77 -25.76 12.33
CA ARG A 63 1.91 -25.16 13.36
C ARG A 63 2.75 -24.28 14.28
N CYS A 64 2.21 -23.13 14.66
CA CYS A 64 2.82 -22.30 15.69
C CYS A 64 2.96 -23.07 17.01
N PRO A 65 4.04 -22.84 17.79
CA PRO A 65 4.24 -23.50 19.09
C PRO A 65 3.15 -23.17 20.11
N ARG A 66 2.52 -22.00 19.97
CA ARG A 66 1.43 -21.50 20.82
C ARG A 66 0.20 -21.14 19.98
N PRO A 67 -1.02 -21.28 20.53
CA PRO A 67 -2.24 -20.81 19.86
C PRO A 67 -2.22 -19.28 19.68
N GLY A 68 -3.02 -18.78 18.74
CA GLY A 68 -3.10 -17.35 18.40
C GLY A 68 -2.19 -16.92 17.25
N GLY A 69 -1.54 -17.86 16.55
CA GLY A 69 -0.94 -17.57 15.26
C GLY A 69 -2.03 -17.27 14.22
N ILE A 70 -1.69 -16.41 13.26
CA ILE A 70 -2.57 -16.08 12.12
C ILE A 70 -1.89 -16.54 10.84
N GLN A 71 -2.68 -16.98 9.85
CA GLN A 71 -2.17 -17.40 8.56
C GLN A 71 -2.58 -16.40 7.49
N HIS A 72 -1.61 -15.85 6.77
CA HIS A 72 -1.90 -15.00 5.60
C HIS A 72 -0.70 -14.99 4.65
N ALA A 73 -0.82 -14.28 3.53
CA ALA A 73 0.28 -14.08 2.62
C ALA A 73 1.39 -13.20 3.23
N LEU A 74 2.63 -13.61 3.02
CA LEU A 74 3.81 -12.76 3.17
C LEU A 74 3.94 -11.86 1.93
N LEU A 75 4.16 -10.55 2.14
CA LEU A 75 4.46 -9.61 1.06
C LEU A 75 5.84 -9.91 0.45
N LYS A 76 5.96 -9.74 -0.88
CA LYS A 76 7.28 -9.80 -1.55
C LYS A 76 8.22 -8.74 -0.96
N GLU A 77 9.52 -9.05 -0.89
CA GLU A 77 10.53 -8.12 -0.37
C GLU A 77 10.49 -6.75 -1.04
N ALA A 78 10.28 -6.70 -2.36
CA ALA A 78 10.18 -5.44 -3.10
C ALA A 78 9.01 -4.56 -2.62
N VAL A 79 7.88 -5.17 -2.22
CA VAL A 79 6.71 -4.46 -1.69
C VAL A 79 6.99 -3.94 -0.28
N LYS A 80 7.63 -4.76 0.56
CA LYS A 80 8.03 -4.35 1.92
C LYS A 80 9.00 -3.16 1.88
N LYS A 81 10.03 -3.23 1.03
CA LYS A 81 10.98 -2.13 0.82
C LYS A 81 10.31 -0.86 0.32
N LEU A 82 9.39 -0.99 -0.63
CA LEU A 82 8.62 0.15 -1.16
C LEU A 82 7.83 0.87 -0.04
N GLY A 83 7.23 0.12 0.88
CA GLY A 83 6.57 0.69 2.06
C GLY A 83 7.54 1.37 3.02
N GLN A 84 8.66 0.71 3.32
CA GLN A 84 9.67 1.20 4.27
C GLN A 84 10.43 2.43 3.78
N GLU A 85 10.83 2.44 2.51
CA GLU A 85 11.72 3.47 1.94
C GLU A 85 10.94 4.65 1.33
N HIS A 86 9.71 4.42 0.88
CA HIS A 86 8.94 5.41 0.13
C HIS A 86 7.53 5.66 0.69
N GLY A 87 7.13 4.96 1.75
CA GLY A 87 5.79 5.10 2.32
C GLY A 87 4.67 4.68 1.38
N ILE A 88 4.96 3.79 0.41
CA ILE A 88 4.00 3.27 -0.56
C ILE A 88 3.66 1.82 -0.20
N TYR A 89 2.44 1.58 0.27
CA TYR A 89 1.98 0.30 0.79
C TYR A 89 1.02 -0.34 -0.20
N LEU A 90 1.41 -1.49 -0.75
CA LEU A 90 0.65 -2.23 -1.77
C LEU A 90 0.27 -3.62 -1.25
N GLY A 91 -0.91 -4.10 -1.58
CA GLY A 91 -1.36 -5.44 -1.20
C GLY A 91 -1.62 -5.58 0.29
N GLN A 92 -2.05 -4.50 0.94
CA GLN A 92 -2.22 -4.42 2.39
C GLN A 92 -3.12 -5.55 2.94
N ILE A 93 -2.60 -6.28 3.93
CA ILE A 93 -3.30 -7.28 4.75
C ILE A 93 -3.47 -6.67 6.15
N LEU A 94 -4.69 -6.57 6.66
CA LEU A 94 -4.93 -5.96 7.96
C LEU A 94 -4.47 -6.91 9.08
N ALA A 95 -4.80 -8.19 8.98
CA ALA A 95 -4.39 -9.21 9.93
C ALA A 95 -2.86 -9.19 10.10
N GLY A 96 -2.40 -9.01 11.34
CA GLY A 96 -0.97 -8.93 11.68
C GLY A 96 -0.31 -7.55 11.50
N THR A 97 -1.01 -6.56 10.96
CA THR A 97 -0.51 -5.17 10.92
C THR A 97 -0.80 -4.48 12.26
N ARG A 98 0.15 -3.76 12.84
CA ARG A 98 -0.11 -2.99 14.07
C ARG A 98 -1.03 -1.80 13.78
N PHE A 99 -1.90 -1.44 14.73
CA PHE A 99 -2.86 -0.36 14.55
C PHE A 99 -2.19 0.98 14.27
N GLU A 100 -1.11 1.29 14.99
CA GLU A 100 -0.29 2.48 14.80
C GLU A 100 0.35 2.54 13.41
N ASP A 101 0.79 1.39 12.88
CA ASP A 101 1.40 1.31 11.55
C ASP A 101 0.34 1.52 10.46
N PHE A 102 -0.85 0.94 10.63
CA PHE A 102 -1.96 1.10 9.69
C PHE A 102 -2.53 2.52 9.71
N LEU A 103 -2.85 3.02 10.91
CA LEU A 103 -3.39 4.36 11.12
C LEU A 103 -2.39 5.43 10.70
N ALA A 104 -1.07 5.17 10.84
CA ALA A 104 0.02 6.04 10.40
C ALA A 104 -0.24 7.52 10.74
N ALA A 105 -0.65 7.81 11.98
CA ALA A 105 -1.10 9.14 12.40
C ALA A 105 -0.03 10.22 12.16
N ALA A 106 1.24 9.91 12.45
CA ALA A 106 2.38 10.78 12.19
C ALA A 106 2.59 11.11 10.69
N HIS A 107 1.99 10.33 9.80
CA HIS A 107 2.04 10.50 8.34
C HIS A 107 0.66 10.80 7.76
N GLN A 108 -0.18 11.52 8.51
CA GLN A 108 -1.52 11.96 8.08
C GLN A 108 -2.40 10.79 7.61
N SER A 109 -2.29 9.63 8.25
CA SER A 109 -2.97 8.40 7.87
C SER A 109 -2.74 7.97 6.43
N SER A 110 -1.53 8.21 5.91
CA SER A 110 -1.15 7.88 4.53
C SER A 110 -1.39 6.41 4.19
N ARG A 111 -1.04 5.48 5.09
CA ARG A 111 -1.23 4.04 4.84
C ARG A 111 -2.71 3.64 4.81
N MET A 112 -3.52 4.12 5.75
CA MET A 112 -4.97 3.91 5.74
C MET A 112 -5.63 4.49 4.47
N LYS A 113 -5.24 5.70 4.04
CA LYS A 113 -5.73 6.31 2.79
C LYS A 113 -5.36 5.47 1.57
N GLN A 114 -4.12 4.96 1.53
CA GLN A 114 -3.66 4.05 0.48
C GLN A 114 -4.45 2.75 0.46
N TYR A 115 -4.74 2.16 1.63
CA TYR A 115 -5.60 0.98 1.74
C TYR A 115 -6.98 1.23 1.13
N GLN A 116 -7.63 2.34 1.48
CA GLN A 116 -8.95 2.68 0.94
C GLN A 116 -8.91 2.90 -0.58
N MET A 117 -7.85 3.57 -1.07
CA MET A 117 -7.63 3.75 -2.51
C MET A 117 -7.40 2.41 -3.21
N GLU A 118 -6.61 1.51 -2.62
CA GLU A 118 -6.38 0.18 -3.14
C GLU A 118 -7.68 -0.62 -3.22
N LYS A 119 -8.54 -0.60 -2.19
CA LYS A 119 -9.87 -1.25 -2.24
C LYS A 119 -10.75 -0.69 -3.35
N TYR A 120 -10.76 0.62 -3.53
CA TYR A 120 -11.46 1.24 -4.65
C TYR A 120 -10.91 0.76 -6.00
N LEU A 121 -9.58 0.77 -6.19
CA LEU A 121 -8.95 0.31 -7.42
C LEU A 121 -9.19 -1.18 -7.68
N GLN A 122 -9.19 -2.02 -6.65
CA GLN A 122 -9.55 -3.43 -6.78
C GLN A 122 -10.98 -3.60 -7.30
N ALA A 123 -11.92 -2.79 -6.83
CA ALA A 123 -13.30 -2.82 -7.31
C ALA A 123 -13.45 -2.22 -8.72
N ALA A 124 -12.72 -1.15 -9.04
CA ALA A 124 -12.88 -0.39 -10.28
C ALA A 124 -12.02 -0.87 -11.47
N ASP A 125 -10.89 -1.53 -11.23
CA ASP A 125 -9.90 -1.95 -12.25
C ASP A 125 -9.63 -3.47 -12.25
N ASP A 126 -10.69 -4.28 -12.27
CA ASP A 126 -10.61 -5.76 -12.36
C ASP A 126 -9.60 -6.35 -11.36
N GLY A 127 -9.75 -6.02 -10.07
CA GLY A 127 -8.84 -6.45 -9.01
C GLY A 127 -7.50 -5.71 -8.95
N TRP A 128 -7.23 -4.75 -9.85
CA TRP A 128 -6.02 -3.94 -9.93
C TRP A 128 -4.75 -4.77 -9.65
N ILE A 129 -3.96 -4.40 -8.63
CA ILE A 129 -2.69 -5.05 -8.28
C ILE A 129 -2.84 -6.51 -7.82
N VAL A 130 -4.04 -6.93 -7.41
CA VAL A 130 -4.40 -8.32 -7.08
C VAL A 130 -5.26 -8.99 -8.16
N ARG A 131 -5.31 -8.45 -9.38
CA ARG A 131 -6.13 -8.98 -10.50
C ARG A 131 -6.05 -10.50 -10.68
N ARG A 132 -4.83 -11.04 -10.65
CA ARG A 132 -4.60 -12.50 -10.69
C ARG A 132 -4.53 -13.11 -9.29
N ALA A 133 -4.00 -12.37 -8.32
CA ALA A 133 -3.85 -12.82 -6.94
C ALA A 133 -5.16 -13.01 -6.18
N ARG A 134 -6.30 -12.47 -6.64
CA ARG A 134 -7.63 -12.73 -6.06
C ARG A 134 -8.00 -14.22 -6.08
N TYR A 135 -7.36 -15.00 -6.95
CA TYR A 135 -7.51 -16.46 -7.01
C TYR A 135 -6.47 -17.21 -6.16
N TYR A 136 -5.50 -16.51 -5.55
CA TYR A 136 -4.54 -17.09 -4.63
C TYR A 136 -5.17 -17.30 -3.25
N ARG A 137 -5.89 -18.42 -3.12
CA ARG A 137 -6.60 -18.79 -1.88
C ARG A 137 -5.63 -18.88 -0.70
N GLY A 138 -6.05 -18.37 0.46
CA GLY A 138 -5.26 -18.34 1.68
C GLY A 138 -4.36 -17.11 1.83
N ALA A 139 -4.31 -16.21 0.83
CA ALA A 139 -3.56 -14.97 0.95
C ALA A 139 -4.11 -14.05 2.06
N VAL A 140 -5.43 -14.10 2.28
CA VAL A 140 -6.16 -13.37 3.31
C VAL A 140 -7.14 -14.35 3.97
N GLN A 141 -7.30 -14.30 5.28
CA GLN A 141 -8.32 -15.05 6.03
C GLN A 141 -9.35 -14.04 6.53
N ILE A 142 -10.61 -14.22 6.14
CA ILE A 142 -11.63 -13.20 6.36
C ILE A 142 -11.91 -13.02 7.85
N GLU A 143 -11.85 -14.11 8.60
CA GLU A 143 -12.06 -14.16 10.05
C GLU A 143 -10.97 -13.34 10.78
N ASP A 144 -9.72 -13.44 10.35
CA ASP A 144 -8.61 -12.68 10.94
C ASP A 144 -8.66 -11.19 10.55
N GLU A 145 -9.07 -10.87 9.32
CA GLU A 145 -9.26 -9.47 8.89
C GLU A 145 -10.43 -8.80 9.62
N GLU A 146 -11.55 -9.51 9.77
CA GLU A 146 -12.73 -9.04 10.49
C GLU A 146 -12.40 -8.83 11.97
N ALA A 147 -11.81 -9.82 12.64
CA ALA A 147 -11.38 -9.71 14.03
C ALA A 147 -10.36 -8.58 14.22
N TRP A 148 -9.49 -8.33 13.24
CA TRP A 148 -8.60 -7.17 13.27
C TRP A 148 -9.39 -5.86 13.15
N GLY A 149 -10.33 -5.78 12.22
CA GLY A 149 -11.15 -4.60 11.95
C GLY A 149 -12.03 -4.22 13.13
N GLU A 150 -12.69 -5.19 13.76
CA GLU A 150 -13.48 -4.98 14.98
C GLU A 150 -12.62 -4.35 16.07
N ARG A 151 -11.47 -4.96 16.38
CA ARG A 151 -10.55 -4.44 17.40
C ARG A 151 -9.96 -3.07 17.06
N PHE A 152 -9.85 -2.73 15.77
CA PHE A 152 -9.35 -1.42 15.34
C PHE A 152 -10.39 -0.30 15.56
N LEU A 153 -11.69 -0.65 15.53
CA LEU A 153 -12.79 0.31 15.65
C LEU A 153 -13.30 0.48 17.09
N THR A 154 -12.90 -0.39 18.02
CA THR A 154 -13.27 -0.38 19.45
C THR A 154 -12.14 0.11 20.33
#